data_AF-A0AAU7UYK0-F1
#
_entry.id   AF-A0AAU7UYK0-F1
#
_cell.length_a   1.000
_cell.length_b   1.000
_cell.length_c   1.000
_cell.angle_alpha   90.00
_cell.angle_beta   90.00
_cell.angle_gamma   90.00
#
_symmetry.space_group_name_H-M   'P 1'
#
loop_
_entity.id
_entity.type
_entity.pdbx_description
1 polymer ?
#
loop_
_entity_poly.entity_id
_entity_poly.type
_entity_poly.pdbx_seq_one_letter_code
_entity_poly.pdbx_strand_id
1 'polypeptide(L)'
;MSTYRPKPKARNKKQELGYAHQQVRKRLLAKHQDGSACWWCGEPMYADAASNPDGLALAADHDVARVNGGIKASRLLHGACNSQRGDGSWDDRRPALTDRPFSRDEDPDERARWTLLDW
;
A
#
# COMPACT_ATOMS: atom_id res chain seq x y z
N MET A 1 -18.24 52.91 5.46
CA MET A 1 -17.15 51.92 5.34
C MET A 1 -17.75 50.58 4.93
N SER A 2 -17.48 50.09 3.72
CA SER A 2 -18.07 48.86 3.19
C SER A 2 -17.29 47.63 3.68
N THR A 3 -17.96 46.71 4.37
CA THR A 3 -17.40 45.49 4.98
C THR A 3 -17.43 44.29 4.04
N TYR A 4 -17.13 44.47 2.75
CA TYR A 4 -17.18 43.37 1.80
C TYR A 4 -16.07 42.36 2.10
N ARG A 5 -16.47 41.19 2.63
CA ARG A 5 -15.60 40.03 2.81
C ARG A 5 -15.77 39.09 1.61
N PRO A 6 -14.74 38.88 0.79
CA PRO A 6 -14.85 38.00 -0.38
C PRO A 6 -15.15 36.57 0.05
N LYS A 7 -16.03 35.89 -0.70
CA LYS A 7 -16.34 34.47 -0.48
C LYS A 7 -15.09 33.62 -0.71
N PRO A 8 -14.76 32.68 0.18
CA PRO A 8 -13.61 31.79 0.00
C PRO A 8 -13.80 30.91 -1.23
N LYS A 9 -12.74 30.78 -2.05
CA LYS A 9 -12.74 29.88 -3.22
C LYS A 9 -12.89 28.43 -2.77
N ALA A 10 -13.70 27.64 -3.49
CA ALA A 10 -13.89 26.23 -3.22
C ALA A 10 -12.55 25.47 -3.36
N ARG A 11 -12.17 24.71 -2.33
CA ARG A 11 -10.94 23.89 -2.35
C ARG A 11 -11.21 22.54 -3.00
N ASN A 12 -10.24 22.04 -3.77
CA ASN A 12 -10.34 20.73 -4.41
C ASN A 12 -10.06 19.62 -3.37
N LYS A 13 -11.11 18.97 -2.89
CA LYS A 13 -11.04 17.89 -1.88
C LYS A 13 -10.09 16.74 -2.27
N LYS A 14 -9.92 16.44 -3.58
CA LYS A 14 -9.00 15.38 -4.05
C LYS A 14 -7.53 15.78 -3.85
N GLN A 15 -7.21 17.06 -4.07
CA GLN A 15 -5.86 17.59 -3.83
C GLN A 15 -5.54 17.63 -2.33
N GLU A 16 -6.52 17.95 -1.47
CA GLU A 16 -6.35 17.93 -0.01
C GLU A 16 -6.14 16.51 0.54
N LEU A 17 -6.87 15.51 0.03
CA LEU A 17 -6.70 14.11 0.42
C LEU A 17 -5.29 13.59 0.04
N GLY A 18 -4.81 13.95 -1.16
CA GLY A 18 -3.45 13.64 -1.60
C GLY A 18 -2.38 14.28 -0.73
N TYR A 19 -2.57 15.56 -0.37
CA TYR A 19 -1.64 16.27 0.53
C TYR A 19 -1.59 15.64 1.92
N ALA A 20 -2.74 15.32 2.51
CA ALA A 20 -2.79 14.68 3.82
C ALA A 20 -2.06 13.33 3.83
N HIS A 21 -2.23 12.51 2.78
CA HIS A 21 -1.51 11.24 2.64
C HIS A 21 0.00 11.44 2.52
N GLN A 22 0.45 12.43 1.75
CA GLN A 22 1.88 12.78 1.66
C GLN A 22 2.46 13.19 3.01
N GLN A 23 1.72 13.94 3.83
CA GLN A 23 2.17 14.31 5.18
C GLN A 23 2.29 13.10 6.10
N VAL A 24 1.35 12.15 6.03
CA VAL A 24 1.42 10.89 6.79
C VAL A 24 2.65 10.08 6.35
N ARG A 25 2.88 9.93 5.05
CA ARG A 25 4.06 9.26 4.52
C ARG A 25 5.37 9.88 5.02
N LYS A 26 5.47 11.22 5.01
CA LYS A 26 6.65 11.92 5.55
C LYS A 26 6.88 11.61 7.03
N ARG A 27 5.81 11.57 7.84
CA ARG A 27 5.90 11.22 9.27
C ARG A 27 6.31 9.76 9.50
N LEU A 28 5.85 8.85 8.65
CA LEU A 28 6.27 7.45 8.71
C LEU A 28 7.74 7.31 8.35
N LEU A 29 8.18 7.95 7.25
CA LEU A 29 9.59 7.97 6.84
C LEU A 29 10.50 8.57 7.91
N ALA A 30 10.07 9.64 8.59
CA ALA A 30 10.84 10.23 9.68
C ALA A 30 11.05 9.29 10.89
N LYS A 31 10.22 8.26 11.03
CA LYS A 31 10.31 7.23 12.08
C LYS A 31 10.91 5.92 11.57
N HIS A 32 11.12 5.82 10.26
CA HIS A 32 11.64 4.62 9.61
C HIS A 32 13.08 4.36 10.04
N GLN A 33 13.40 3.08 10.16
CA GLN A 33 14.77 2.62 10.37
C GLN A 33 15.16 1.76 9.18
N ASP A 34 16.21 2.17 8.48
CA ASP A 34 16.71 1.43 7.32
C ASP A 34 17.07 -0.01 7.71
N GLY A 35 16.67 -0.96 6.86
CA GLY A 35 16.81 -2.38 7.12
C GLY A 35 15.61 -3.01 7.85
N SER A 36 14.63 -2.22 8.33
CA SER A 36 13.41 -2.80 8.92
C SER A 36 12.66 -3.65 7.90
N ALA A 37 12.14 -4.81 8.31
CA ALA A 37 11.47 -5.75 7.41
C ALA A 37 10.15 -5.19 6.85
N CYS A 38 9.95 -5.38 5.55
CA CYS A 38 8.68 -5.13 4.89
C CYS A 38 7.64 -6.15 5.38
N TRP A 39 6.50 -5.69 5.88
CA TRP A 39 5.48 -6.60 6.41
C TRP A 39 4.90 -7.56 5.35
N TRP A 40 4.94 -7.19 4.08
CA TRP A 40 4.43 -7.99 2.97
C TRP A 40 5.38 -9.12 2.56
N CYS A 41 6.63 -8.78 2.22
CA CYS A 41 7.61 -9.73 1.66
C CYS A 41 8.73 -10.13 2.62
N GLY A 42 8.90 -9.47 3.77
CA GLY A 42 9.96 -9.76 4.74
C GLY A 42 11.30 -9.10 4.42
N GLU A 43 11.53 -8.68 3.17
CA GLU A 43 12.77 -8.03 2.73
C GLU A 43 13.01 -6.68 3.42
N PRO A 44 14.28 -6.26 3.60
CA PRO A 44 14.60 -4.98 4.23
C PRO A 44 14.10 -3.79 3.41
N MET A 45 13.62 -2.77 4.13
CA MET A 45 13.15 -1.50 3.57
C MET A 45 14.14 -0.36 3.84
N TYR A 46 14.37 0.46 2.83
CA TYR A 46 15.26 1.61 2.88
C TYR A 46 14.51 2.89 2.48
N ALA A 47 14.82 3.99 3.17
CA ALA A 47 14.27 5.31 2.83
C ALA A 47 14.72 5.76 1.43
N ASP A 48 15.95 5.41 1.05
CA ASP A 48 16.44 5.55 -0.32
C ASP A 48 15.80 4.51 -1.24
N ALA A 49 15.26 4.98 -2.37
CA ALA A 49 14.54 4.14 -3.33
C ALA A 49 15.47 3.18 -4.08
N ALA A 50 16.68 3.63 -4.42
CA ALA A 50 17.63 2.82 -5.18
C ALA A 50 18.16 1.62 -4.37
N SER A 51 18.11 1.72 -3.04
CA SER A 51 18.50 0.66 -2.11
C SER A 51 17.40 -0.40 -1.91
N ASN A 52 16.17 -0.15 -2.36
CA ASN A 52 15.09 -1.14 -2.27
C ASN A 52 15.15 -2.15 -3.42
N PRO A 53 14.74 -3.42 -3.20
CA PRO A 53 14.76 -4.47 -4.22
C PRO A 53 13.88 -4.17 -5.44
N ASP A 54 12.82 -3.38 -5.27
CA ASP A 54 11.96 -2.94 -6.36
C ASP A 54 12.43 -1.61 -7.01
N GLY A 55 13.48 -0.98 -6.49
CA GLY A 55 13.97 0.32 -6.95
C GLY A 55 12.98 1.47 -6.72
N LEU A 56 11.95 1.26 -5.89
CA LEU A 56 10.90 2.23 -5.63
C LEU A 56 11.03 2.85 -4.24
N ALA A 57 10.48 4.05 -4.10
CA ALA A 57 10.35 4.68 -2.80
C ALA A 57 9.26 3.99 -1.97
N LEU A 58 9.46 3.88 -0.65
CA LEU A 58 8.49 3.24 0.24
C LEU A 58 7.11 3.89 0.14
N ALA A 59 6.07 3.07 0.03
CA ALA A 59 4.68 3.48 -0.01
C ALA A 59 4.08 3.53 1.40
N ALA A 60 3.16 4.48 1.63
CA ALA A 60 2.41 4.57 2.88
C ALA A 60 1.10 3.79 2.77
N ASP A 61 1.15 2.55 3.25
CA ASP A 61 0.07 1.56 3.21
C ASP A 61 -0.95 1.76 4.34
N HIS A 62 -2.19 1.34 4.09
CA HIS A 62 -3.27 1.39 5.08
C HIS A 62 -3.60 -0.02 5.54
N ASP A 63 -3.50 -0.29 6.85
CA ASP A 63 -3.84 -1.59 7.43
C ASP A 63 -5.22 -2.08 6.97
N VAL A 64 -6.20 -1.18 7.02
CA VAL A 64 -7.48 -1.34 6.35
C VAL A 64 -7.41 -0.55 5.05
N ALA A 65 -7.61 -1.19 3.91
CA ALA A 65 -7.58 -0.49 2.64
C ALA A 65 -8.63 0.64 2.59
N ARG A 66 -8.36 1.70 1.81
CA ARG A 66 -9.30 2.83 1.68
C ARG A 66 -10.69 2.41 1.19
N VAL A 67 -10.73 1.44 0.27
CA VAL A 67 -11.97 0.86 -0.25
C VAL A 67 -12.80 0.18 0.85
N ASN A 68 -12.13 -0.29 1.91
CA ASN A 68 -12.73 -0.94 3.08
C ASN A 68 -12.91 0.04 4.27
N GLY A 69 -12.81 1.35 4.04
CA GLY A 69 -13.04 2.38 5.07
C GLY A 69 -11.79 2.83 5.82
N GLY A 70 -10.58 2.42 5.41
CA GLY A 70 -9.35 2.90 6.01
C GLY A 70 -9.08 4.39 5.77
N ILE A 71 -8.80 5.13 6.86
CA ILE A 71 -8.67 6.59 6.81
C ILE A 71 -7.21 7.05 6.80
N LYS A 72 -6.32 6.33 7.50
CA LYS A 72 -4.92 6.73 7.68
C LYS A 72 -4.00 5.59 7.28
N ALA A 73 -2.94 5.94 6.56
CA ALA A 73 -1.81 5.04 6.38
C ALA A 73 -1.10 4.86 7.73
N SER A 74 -0.69 3.63 7.98
CA SER A 74 -0.24 3.14 9.29
C SER A 74 1.15 2.51 9.21
N ARG A 75 1.57 2.04 8.02
CA ARG A 75 2.86 1.38 7.81
C ARG A 75 3.51 1.79 6.49
N LEU A 76 4.81 1.49 6.38
CA LEU A 76 5.55 1.56 5.14
C LEU A 76 5.66 0.15 4.53
N LEU A 77 5.60 0.08 3.20
CA LEU A 77 5.88 -1.10 2.40
C LEU A 77 6.73 -0.68 1.18
N HIS A 78 7.39 -1.64 0.54
CA HIS A 78 7.89 -1.42 -0.83
C HIS A 78 6.76 -1.05 -1.78
N GLY A 79 7.06 -0.32 -2.86
CA GLY A 79 6.06 0.17 -3.80
C GLY A 79 5.34 -0.97 -4.52
N ALA A 80 6.10 -1.98 -4.96
CA ALA A 80 5.55 -3.18 -5.58
C ALA A 80 4.70 -3.98 -4.58
N CYS A 81 5.15 -4.15 -3.34
CA CYS A 81 4.44 -4.87 -2.29
C CYS A 81 3.08 -4.22 -1.94
N ASN A 82 3.05 -2.90 -1.79
CA ASN A 82 1.81 -2.15 -1.57
C ASN A 82 0.82 -2.33 -2.74
N SER A 83 1.33 -2.43 -3.97
CA SER A 83 0.52 -2.63 -5.17
C SER A 83 0.01 -4.07 -5.30
N GLN A 84 0.81 -5.06 -4.90
CA GLN A 84 0.42 -6.47 -4.86
C GLN A 84 -0.70 -6.71 -3.84
N ARG A 85 -0.56 -6.16 -2.64
CA ARG A 85 -1.54 -6.27 -1.54
C ARG A 85 -2.95 -5.82 -1.95
N GLY A 86 -3.05 -4.71 -2.69
CA GLY A 86 -4.33 -4.19 -3.16
C GLY A 86 -5.24 -3.77 -2.01
N ASP A 87 -6.36 -4.44 -1.85
CA ASP A 87 -7.37 -4.18 -0.80
C ASP A 87 -7.17 -5.00 0.49
N GLY A 88 -6.13 -5.84 0.53
CA GLY A 88 -5.82 -6.72 1.65
C GLY A 88 -6.48 -8.10 1.58
N SER A 89 -7.21 -8.42 0.50
CA SER A 89 -7.83 -9.75 0.29
C SER A 89 -6.82 -10.91 0.23
N TRP A 90 -5.53 -10.60 0.07
CA TRP A 90 -4.44 -11.56 -0.08
C TRP A 90 -3.45 -11.54 1.08
N ASP A 91 -3.80 -10.91 2.21
CA ASP A 91 -2.89 -10.75 3.36
C ASP A 91 -2.45 -12.09 3.97
N ASP A 92 -3.24 -13.15 3.78
CA ASP A 92 -2.98 -14.55 4.17
C ASP A 92 -1.96 -15.25 3.25
N ARG A 93 -1.81 -14.77 2.00
CA ARG A 93 -0.90 -15.34 0.99
C ARG A 93 0.38 -14.55 0.79
N ARG A 94 0.63 -13.56 1.66
CA ARG A 94 1.79 -12.70 1.52
C ARG A 94 3.10 -13.52 1.60
N PRO A 95 4.14 -13.16 0.82
CA PRO A 95 5.38 -13.94 0.77
C PRO A 95 6.05 -14.12 2.13
N ALA A 96 5.96 -13.11 3.02
CA ALA A 96 6.52 -13.20 4.37
C ALA A 96 5.86 -14.25 5.28
N LEU A 97 4.70 -14.80 4.90
CA LEU A 97 4.05 -15.90 5.62
C LEU A 97 4.23 -17.26 4.94
N THR A 98 4.23 -17.27 3.61
CA THR A 98 4.19 -18.50 2.82
C THR A 98 5.57 -18.99 2.39
N ASP A 99 6.61 -18.13 2.54
CA ASP A 99 7.95 -18.34 1.99
C ASP A 99 7.94 -18.61 0.47
N ARG A 100 6.90 -18.14 -0.23
CA ARG A 100 6.71 -18.28 -1.67
C ARG A 100 6.47 -16.93 -2.34
N PRO A 101 6.91 -16.74 -3.60
CA PRO A 101 6.55 -15.56 -4.37
C PRO A 101 5.03 -15.40 -4.46
N PHE A 102 4.53 -14.18 -4.33
CA PHE A 102 3.10 -13.90 -4.47
C PHE A 102 2.67 -14.03 -5.94
N SER A 103 1.61 -14.80 -6.19
CA SER A 103 0.93 -14.88 -7.49
C SER A 103 -0.57 -14.62 -7.30
N ARG A 104 -1.15 -13.82 -8.20
CA ARG A 104 -2.60 -13.58 -8.24
C ARG A 104 -3.37 -14.74 -8.86
N ASP A 105 -2.70 -15.53 -9.69
CA ASP A 105 -3.31 -16.62 -10.46
C ASP A 105 -3.32 -17.94 -9.67
N GLU A 106 -2.70 -17.99 -8.49
CA GLU A 106 -2.82 -19.14 -7.60
C GLU A 106 -4.22 -19.15 -6.97
N ASP A 107 -5.14 -19.87 -7.62
CA ASP A 107 -6.46 -20.15 -7.09
C ASP A 107 -6.41 -21.38 -6.15
N PRO A 108 -6.64 -21.24 -4.83
CA PRO A 108 -6.73 -22.40 -3.95
C PRO A 108 -7.97 -23.25 -4.23
N ASP A 109 -8.98 -22.70 -4.91
CA ASP A 109 -10.19 -23.40 -5.35
C ASP A 109 -10.04 -23.91 -6.79
N GLU A 110 -8.97 -24.67 -7.03
CA GLU A 110 -8.63 -25.22 -8.33
C GLU A 110 -9.56 -26.36 -8.81
N ARG A 111 -10.88 -26.20 -8.59
CA ARG A 111 -11.95 -26.95 -9.26
C ARG A 111 -11.77 -26.95 -10.78
N ALA A 112 -11.16 -25.89 -11.34
CA ALA A 112 -10.86 -25.81 -12.77
C ALA A 112 -9.85 -26.88 -13.24
N ARG A 113 -8.91 -27.35 -12.39
CA ARG A 113 -8.02 -28.47 -12.73
C ARG A 113 -8.77 -29.81 -12.76
N TRP A 114 -9.85 -29.97 -11.99
CA TRP A 114 -10.65 -31.20 -11.96
C TRP A 114 -11.61 -31.31 -13.16
N THR A 115 -12.02 -30.19 -13.75
CA THR A 115 -12.90 -30.16 -14.92
C THR A 115 -12.19 -30.37 -16.27
N LEU A 116 -10.85 -30.51 -16.26
CA LEU A 116 -10.03 -30.79 -17.44
C LEU A 116 -9.57 -32.25 -17.54
N LEU A 117 -10.10 -33.15 -16.71
CA LEU A 117 -9.99 -34.58 -16.98
C LEU A 117 -10.92 -34.92 -18.15
N ASP A 118 -10.34 -34.95 -19.35
CA ASP A 118 -10.95 -35.54 -20.54
C ASP A 118 -11.31 -37.00 -20.21
N TRP A 119 -12.61 -37.27 -20.17
CA TRP A 119 -13.20 -38.59 -20.04
C TRP A 119 -13.19 -39.33 -21.38
#